data_AF-A0A9X1IXL6-F1
#
_entry.id   AF-A0A9X1IXL6-F1
#
_cell.length_a   1.000
_cell.length_b   1.000
_cell.length_c   1.000
_cell.angle_alpha   90.00
_cell.angle_beta   90.00
_cell.angle_gamma   90.00
#
_symmetry.space_group_name_H-M   'P 1'
#
loop_
_entity.id
_entity.type
_entity.pdbx_description
1 polymer ?
#
loop_
_entity_poly.entity_id
_entity_poly.type
_entity_poly.pdbx_seq_one_letter_code
_entity_poly.pdbx_strand_id
1 'polypeptide(L)' 'IVFSYKMTERKMCVYCGRWYSLVLMTWLHENGKDYVEWYCETCQPSVRSNLLKLPYSHLFKWGEKGQDK' A
#
# COMPACT_ATOMS: atom_id res chain seq x y z
N ILE A 1 -4.82 -32.39 8.67
CA ILE A 1 -4.40 -31.00 8.96
C ILE A 1 -3.69 -30.50 7.71
N VAL A 2 -4.39 -29.76 6.86
CA VAL A 2 -3.78 -29.18 5.66
C VAL A 2 -3.04 -27.93 6.12
N PHE A 3 -1.70 -28.00 6.16
CA PHE A 3 -0.88 -26.80 6.29
C PHE A 3 -1.06 -26.00 5.00
N SER A 4 -1.95 -25.01 5.02
CA SER A 4 -2.05 -24.02 3.97
C SER A 4 -0.80 -23.14 4.08
N TYR A 5 0.22 -23.45 3.29
CA TYR A 5 1.36 -22.56 3.08
C TYR A 5 0.82 -21.31 2.38
N LYS A 6 0.27 -20.35 3.15
CA LYS A 6 0.11 -18.99 2.65
C LYS A 6 1.51 -18.52 2.30
N MET A 7 1.86 -18.54 1.01
CA MET A 7 2.97 -17.73 0.51
C MET A 7 2.77 -16.36 1.14
N THR A 8 3.69 -15.97 2.01
CA THR A 8 3.62 -14.66 2.68
C THR A 8 3.95 -13.67 1.59
N GLU A 9 2.93 -13.28 0.83
CA GLU A 9 3.09 -12.32 -0.24
C GLU A 9 3.77 -11.08 0.32
N ARG A 10 4.78 -10.61 -0.41
CA ARG A 10 5.58 -9.45 -0.03
C ARG A 10 5.45 -8.39 -1.09
N LYS A 11 5.36 -7.14 -0.64
CA LYS A 11 5.39 -5.97 -1.51
C LYS A 11 6.53 -5.06 -1.05
N MET A 12 7.13 -4.36 -2.00
CA MET A 12 8.10 -3.32 -1.71
C MET A 12 7.36 -2.04 -1.34
N CYS A 13 7.79 -1.37 -0.26
CA CYS A 13 7.33 -0.03 0.04
C CYS A 13 7.96 0.95 -0.95
N VAL A 14 7.13 1.65 -1.73
CA VAL A 14 7.61 2.62 -2.74
C VAL A 14 8.43 3.75 -2.11
N TYR A 15 8.09 4.15 -0.88
CA TYR A 15 8.75 5.27 -0.21
C TYR A 15 10.15 4.93 0.35
N CYS A 16 10.30 3.77 1.01
CA CYS A 16 11.56 3.41 1.68
C CYS A 16 12.34 2.27 1.00
N GLY A 17 11.82 1.68 -0.08
CA GLY A 17 12.46 0.61 -0.85
C GLY A 17 12.58 -0.75 -0.14
N ARG A 18 12.11 -0.87 1.10
CA ARG A 18 12.17 -2.12 1.87
C ARG A 18 10.99 -3.03 1.55
N TRP A 19 11.23 -4.34 1.61
CA TRP A 19 10.21 -5.38 1.43
C TRP A 19 9.52 -5.71 2.75
N TYR A 20 8.19 -5.81 2.72
CA TYR A 20 7.37 -6.18 3.88
C TYR A 20 6.33 -7.22 3.48
N SER A 21 5.81 -7.96 4.45
CA SER A 21 4.64 -8.82 4.24
C SER A 21 3.42 -7.96 3.90
N LEU A 22 2.60 -8.42 2.95
CA LEU A 22 1.38 -7.76 2.49
C LEU A 22 0.47 -7.35 3.66
N VAL A 23 0.38 -8.19 4.70
CA VAL A 23 -0.44 -7.92 5.90
C VAL A 23 -0.02 -6.66 6.67
N LEU A 24 1.19 -6.16 6.43
CA LEU A 24 1.73 -4.93 7.03
C LEU A 24 1.66 -3.72 6.10
N MET A 25 1.13 -3.90 4.89
CA MET A 25 1.15 -2.91 3.82
C MET A 25 -0.24 -2.34 3.57
N THR A 26 -0.28 -1.12 3.06
CA THR A 26 -1.49 -0.45 2.59
C THR A 26 -1.26 0.00 1.15
N TRP A 27 -2.21 -0.30 0.26
CA TRP A 27 -2.15 0.13 -1.12
C TRP A 27 -2.72 1.55 -1.31
N LEU A 28 -2.18 2.26 -2.30
CA LEU A 28 -2.63 3.54 -2.83
C LEU A 28 -2.95 3.35 -4.31
N HIS A 29 -4.15 3.76 -4.70
CA HIS A 29 -4.58 3.76 -6.10
C HIS A 29 -4.85 5.18 -6.57
N GLU A 30 -4.32 5.54 -7.73
CA GLU A 30 -4.67 6.76 -8.44
C GLU A 30 -5.70 6.44 -9.52
N ASN A 31 -6.83 7.14 -9.52
CA ASN A 31 -7.88 6.96 -10.54
C ASN A 31 -7.27 7.17 -11.94
N GLY A 32 -7.47 6.20 -12.83
CA GLY A 32 -6.90 6.23 -14.19
C GLY A 32 -5.58 5.48 -14.35
N LYS A 33 -5.01 4.91 -13.27
CA LYS A 33 -3.89 3.95 -13.34
C LYS A 33 -4.38 2.51 -13.16
N ASP A 34 -3.75 1.57 -13.85
CA ASP A 34 -4.09 0.14 -13.77
C ASP A 34 -3.38 -0.60 -12.63
N TYR A 35 -2.47 0.07 -11.91
CA TYR A 35 -1.69 -0.50 -10.82
C TYR A 35 -1.89 0.24 -9.51
N VAL A 36 -1.42 -0.37 -8.42
CA VAL A 36 -1.34 0.25 -7.10
C VAL A 36 0.06 0.29 -6.55
N GLU A 37 0.29 1.29 -5.71
CA GLU A 37 1.54 1.47 -4.99
C GLU A 37 1.36 1.00 -3.54
N TRP A 38 2.38 0.37 -2.98
CA TRP A 38 2.32 -0.18 -1.62
C TRP A 38 3.18 0.62 -0.66
N TYR A 39 2.64 0.89 0.53
CA TYR A 39 3.31 1.65 1.58
C TYR A 39 3.30 0.86 2.89
N CYS A 40 4.45 0.83 3.57
CA CYS A 40 4.54 0.22 4.90
C CYS A 40 3.92 1.14 5.96
N GLU A 41 3.59 0.56 7.11
CA GLU A 41 2.95 1.26 8.23
C GLU A 41 3.73 2.49 8.74
N THR A 42 5.06 2.49 8.63
CA THR A 42 5.88 3.63 9.04
C THR A 42 5.83 4.78 8.05
N CYS A 43 5.79 4.49 6.75
CA CYS A 43 5.85 5.50 5.69
C CYS A 43 4.46 6.02 5.29
N GLN A 44 3.43 5.18 5.43
CA GLN A 44 2.06 5.50 5.00
C GLN A 44 1.53 6.82 5.60
N PRO A 45 1.73 7.14 6.90
CA PRO A 45 1.22 8.40 7.47
C PRO A 45 1.87 9.63 6.83
N SER A 46 3.17 9.57 6.57
CA SER A 46 3.93 10.67 5.95
C SER A 46 3.49 10.89 4.49
N VAL A 47 3.32 9.80 3.74
CA VAL A 47 2.83 9.85 2.35
C VAL A 47 1.41 10.38 2.31
N ARG A 48 0.51 9.88 3.17
CA ARG A 48 -0.88 10.36 3.25
C ARG A 48 -0.96 11.84 3.59
N SER A 49 -0.18 12.32 4.56
CA SER A 49 -0.15 13.74 4.93
C SER A 49 0.30 14.63 3.77
N ASN A 50 1.34 14.23 3.04
CA ASN A 50 1.82 14.99 1.90
C ASN A 50 0.86 14.95 0.71
N LEU A 51 0.25 13.78 0.47
CA LEU A 51 -0.72 13.60 -0.60
C LEU A 51 -1.96 14.48 -0.41
N LEU A 52 -2.47 14.62 0.82
CA LEU A 52 -3.62 15.48 1.13
C LEU A 52 -3.36 16.98 0.88
N LYS A 53 -2.10 17.41 0.78
CA LYS A 53 -1.73 18.81 0.47
C LYS A 53 -1.82 19.11 -1.03
N LEU A 54 -1.94 18.08 -1.88
CA LEU A 54 -1.99 18.25 -3.32
C LEU A 54 -3.41 18.62 -3.77
N PRO A 55 -3.58 19.52 -4.75
CA PRO A 55 -4.90 19.92 -5.25
C PRO A 55 -5.66 18.76 -5.93
N TYR A 56 -4.92 17.76 -6.43
CA TYR A 56 -5.45 16.55 -7.05
C TYR A 56 -5.53 15.35 -6.09
N SER A 57 -5.45 15.58 -4.77
CA SER A 57 -5.52 14.53 -3.74
C SER A 57 -6.79 13.67 -3.82
N HIS A 58 -7.89 14.23 -4.33
CA HIS A 58 -9.16 13.55 -4.56
C HIS A 58 -9.09 12.42 -5.60
N LEU A 59 -8.04 12.36 -6.42
CA LEU A 59 -7.83 11.29 -7.39
C LEU A 59 -7.31 10.00 -6.74
N PHE A 60 -6.88 10.05 -5.48
CA PHE A 60 -6.28 8.91 -4.81
C PHE A 60 -7.22 8.22 -3.83
N LYS A 61 -7.16 6.89 -3.82
CA LYS A 61 -7.91 6.02 -2.91
C LYS A 61 -6.95 5.14 -2.13
N TRP A 62 -7.12 5.11 -0.81
CA TRP A 62 -6.39 4.23 0.08
C TRP A 62 -7.18 2.94 0.30
N GLY A 63 -6.49 1.81 0.25
CA GLY A 63 -7.02 0.53 0.71
C GLY A 63 -6.97 0.37 2.22
N GLU A 64 -7.45 -0.78 2.69
CA GLU A 64 -7.23 -1.20 4.07
C GLU A 64 -5.89 -1.96 4.20
N LYS A 65 -5.33 -1.96 5.41
CA LYS A 65 -4.08 -2.66 5.70
C LYS A 65 -4.26 -4.17 5.51
N GLY A 66 -3.34 -4.79 4.78
CA GLY A 66 -3.32 -6.23 4.58
C GLY A 66 -4.36 -6.79 3.62
N GLN A 67 -5.17 -5.92 3.00
CA GLN A 67 -6.03 -6.33 1.90
C GLN A 67 -5.23 -6.40 0.60
N ASP A 68 -5.45 -7.48 -0.14
CA ASP A 68 -5.10 -7.53 -1.55
C ASP A 68 -6.17 -6.79 -2.37
N LYS A 69 -5.78 -6.20 -3.51
CA LYS A 69 -6.68 -5.41 -4.37
C LYS A 69 -7.10 -6.19 -5.61
#